data_AF-A0A964NW17-F1
#
_entry.id   AF-A0A964NW17-F1
#
_cell.length_a   1.000
_cell.length_b   1.000
_cell.length_c   1.000
_cell.angle_alpha   90.00
_cell.angle_beta   90.00
_cell.angle_gamma   90.00
#
_symmetry.space_group_name_H-M   'P 1'
#
loop_
_entity.id
_entity.type
_entity.pdbx_description
1 polymer ?
#
loop_
_entity_poly.entity_id
_entity_poly.type
_entity_poly.pdbx_seq_one_letter_code
_entity_poly.pdbx_strand_id
1 'polypeptide(L)'
;MKALPFIIAGIVITLAACQGPAPLEPTFAPSPSPTPTTAPTATITPTTGRTPSSAATATPTRTAPPQITIPSNFKSYRDQLFGFEVLYPPTWTAESTEASSPVAVLEGPEGKGQPRGRIHVVYSRDVIASDAVADNILSQFLERPGFRTLGEGGITLGDGTPAFQTTYQWTGQGINQGILFGVARPRSSQSFVMIVEGPQVGFQANLEDVRTMLTSFKLEEPAPLGIPRSQALTLYFDQGPLILDPAIAQESQSIQYITQIFSGLISFDVNLVLDSELAKEWRISGNGTVFTFTLRENARFHDGRRVTASDFKYSWERALARATQSPTAGTYLDDIVGVSDFVTGKTKEVSAIKVINDSTLQVTIDAPKAYFLSKLAHPVAFV
;
A
#
# COMPACT_ATOMS: atom_id res chain seq x y z
N MET A 1 -3.79 49.67 17.51
CA MET A 1 -2.41 49.82 18.01
C MET A 1 -1.68 48.50 17.82
N LYS A 2 -0.60 48.55 17.03
CA LYS A 2 0.60 47.69 17.01
C LYS A 2 0.43 46.17 16.89
N ALA A 3 0.62 45.72 15.65
CA ALA A 3 1.33 44.49 15.34
C ALA A 3 2.76 44.53 15.89
N LEU A 4 3.27 43.40 16.36
CA LEU A 4 4.70 43.13 16.58
C LEU A 4 5.04 41.78 15.89
N PRO A 5 6.13 41.70 15.12
CA PRO A 5 6.46 40.52 14.31
C PRO A 5 7.32 39.52 15.11
N PHE A 6 7.12 38.23 14.87
CA PHE A 6 8.09 37.21 15.26
C PHE A 6 9.18 37.12 14.20
N ILE A 7 10.41 37.33 14.65
CA ILE A 7 11.65 37.28 13.89
C ILE A 7 11.99 35.80 13.65
N ILE A 8 12.02 35.37 12.39
CA ILE A 8 12.69 34.13 11.99
C ILE A 8 14.13 34.50 11.64
N ALA A 9 15.07 34.10 12.48
CA ALA A 9 16.49 34.19 12.20
C ALA A 9 16.84 33.16 11.12
N GLY A 10 17.08 33.63 9.89
CA GLY A 10 17.67 32.83 8.83
C GLY A 10 19.14 32.56 9.12
N ILE A 11 19.49 31.30 9.32
CA ILE A 11 20.88 30.85 9.28
C ILE A 11 21.26 30.71 7.80
N VAL A 12 22.04 31.66 7.30
CA VAL A 12 22.74 31.58 6.02
C VAL A 12 24.00 30.75 6.24
N ILE A 13 24.01 29.51 5.76
CA ILE A 13 25.26 28.73 5.65
C ILE A 13 25.86 29.04 4.28
N THR A 14 26.90 29.86 4.29
CA THR A 14 27.77 30.10 3.14
C THR A 14 28.66 28.87 2.94
N LEU A 15 28.31 28.00 1.99
CA LEU A 15 29.21 26.93 1.54
C LEU A 15 30.24 27.52 0.58
N ALA A 16 31.49 27.61 1.05
CA ALA A 16 32.64 27.92 0.22
C ALA A 16 32.87 26.80 -0.79
N ALA A 17 32.97 27.14 -2.07
CA ALA A 17 33.31 26.22 -3.15
C ALA A 17 34.77 25.78 -3.02
N CYS A 18 35.00 24.51 -2.70
CA CYS A 18 36.28 23.85 -2.99
C CYS A 18 36.18 23.25 -4.39
N GLN A 19 37.04 23.71 -5.30
CA GLN A 19 37.24 23.11 -6.62
C GLN A 19 37.87 21.72 -6.47
N GLY A 20 37.11 20.66 -6.74
CA GLY A 20 37.63 19.31 -6.97
C GLY A 20 38.09 19.14 -8.42
N PRO A 21 39.00 18.18 -8.72
CA PRO A 21 39.53 17.99 -10.06
C PRO A 21 38.46 17.41 -11.02
N ALA A 22 38.66 17.68 -12.31
CA ALA A 22 37.72 17.38 -13.41
C ALA A 22 37.31 15.90 -13.51
N PRO A 23 36.14 15.58 -14.10
CA PRO A 23 35.69 14.21 -14.27
C PRO A 23 36.57 13.47 -15.28
N LEU A 24 36.95 12.23 -14.96
CA LEU A 24 37.60 11.31 -15.89
C LEU A 24 36.55 10.77 -16.87
N GLU A 25 36.76 10.96 -18.17
CA GLU A 25 35.99 10.31 -19.23
C GLU A 25 36.26 8.78 -19.21
N PRO A 26 35.22 7.93 -19.32
CA PRO A 26 35.42 6.50 -19.46
C PRO A 26 35.87 6.16 -20.89
N THR A 27 37.13 5.74 -21.04
CA THR A 27 37.63 5.16 -22.29
C THR A 27 37.12 3.73 -22.42
N PHE A 28 36.17 3.48 -23.32
CA PHE A 28 35.75 2.12 -23.66
C PHE A 28 36.68 1.53 -24.73
N ALA A 29 37.47 0.52 -24.36
CA ALA A 29 38.13 -0.36 -25.31
C ALA A 29 37.15 -1.45 -25.77
N PRO A 30 37.10 -1.83 -27.06
CA PRO A 30 36.25 -2.92 -27.52
C PRO A 30 36.80 -4.28 -27.07
N SER A 31 35.97 -5.08 -26.41
CA SER A 31 36.25 -6.49 -26.10
C SER A 31 36.13 -7.37 -27.35
N PRO A 32 36.97 -8.43 -27.50
CA PRO A 32 36.89 -9.33 -28.64
C PRO A 32 35.67 -10.25 -28.57
N SER A 33 35.05 -10.52 -29.73
CA SER A 33 33.90 -11.41 -29.89
C SER A 33 34.22 -12.86 -29.53
N PRO A 34 33.32 -13.59 -28.82
CA PRO A 34 33.55 -15.00 -28.51
C PRO A 34 33.26 -15.91 -29.71
N THR A 35 34.14 -16.87 -29.95
CA THR A 35 33.97 -17.96 -30.92
C THR A 35 33.04 -19.04 -30.36
N PRO A 36 32.10 -19.61 -31.14
CA PRO A 36 31.20 -20.63 -30.65
C PRO A 36 31.91 -21.98 -30.48
N THR A 37 31.87 -22.54 -29.26
CA THR A 37 32.29 -23.92 -28.98
C THR A 37 31.04 -24.76 -28.68
N THR A 38 30.91 -25.89 -29.36
CA THR A 38 29.82 -26.87 -29.22
C THR A 38 29.93 -27.64 -27.91
N ALA A 39 28.86 -27.64 -27.11
CA ALA A 39 28.75 -28.46 -25.90
C ALA A 39 28.03 -29.79 -26.18
N PRO A 40 28.47 -30.92 -25.61
CA PRO A 40 27.84 -32.22 -25.83
C PRO A 40 26.53 -32.38 -25.02
N THR A 41 25.56 -33.04 -25.64
CA THR A 41 24.25 -33.39 -25.09
C THR A 41 24.37 -34.40 -23.95
N ALA A 42 23.87 -34.06 -22.76
CA ALA A 42 23.72 -35.01 -21.66
C ALA A 42 22.26 -35.47 -21.55
N THR A 43 22.04 -36.78 -21.73
CA THR A 43 20.76 -37.47 -21.52
C THR A 43 20.62 -37.83 -20.05
N ILE A 44 19.51 -37.43 -19.41
CA ILE A 44 19.21 -37.77 -18.01
C ILE A 44 18.34 -39.02 -17.99
N THR A 45 18.82 -40.11 -17.38
CA THR A 45 18.04 -41.33 -17.10
C THR A 45 17.49 -41.27 -15.67
N PRO A 46 16.19 -41.56 -15.43
CA PRO A 46 15.62 -41.55 -14.09
C PRO A 46 16.09 -42.76 -13.28
N THR A 47 16.69 -42.51 -12.11
CA THR A 47 17.09 -43.58 -11.18
C THR A 47 15.94 -43.88 -10.23
N THR A 48 15.62 -45.17 -10.15
CA THR A 48 14.59 -45.80 -9.32
C THR A 48 14.83 -45.66 -7.82
N GLY A 49 13.74 -45.34 -7.10
CA GLY A 49 13.34 -45.81 -5.76
C GLY A 49 14.39 -46.01 -4.67
N ARG A 50 14.36 -45.16 -3.64
CA ARG A 50 14.78 -45.51 -2.28
C ARG A 50 13.59 -45.56 -1.34
N THR A 51 13.41 -46.71 -0.73
CA THR A 51 12.48 -47.01 0.37
C THR A 51 12.81 -46.17 1.62
N PRO A 52 11.83 -45.61 2.34
CA PRO A 52 12.09 -44.92 3.60
C PRO A 52 12.43 -45.92 4.71
N SER A 53 13.56 -45.69 5.39
CA SER A 53 13.92 -46.37 6.63
C SER A 53 13.07 -45.82 7.78
N SER A 54 12.17 -46.66 8.30
CA SER A 54 11.42 -46.42 9.54
C SER A 54 12.35 -46.58 10.74
N ALA A 55 12.61 -45.48 11.44
CA ALA A 55 13.04 -45.50 12.83
C ALA A 55 12.21 -44.45 13.57
N ALA A 56 11.19 -44.92 14.30
CA ALA A 56 10.34 -44.10 15.13
C ALA A 56 11.13 -43.62 16.36
N THR A 57 11.51 -42.35 16.36
CA THR A 57 11.92 -41.66 17.59
C THR A 57 10.65 -41.18 18.30
N ALA A 58 10.46 -41.59 19.55
CA ALA A 58 9.30 -41.23 20.35
C ALA A 58 9.12 -39.70 20.43
N THR A 59 7.97 -39.22 19.97
CA THR A 59 7.53 -37.84 20.17
C THR A 59 7.38 -37.57 21.67
N PRO A 60 8.03 -36.55 22.25
CA PRO A 60 7.74 -36.17 23.63
C PRO A 60 6.28 -35.74 23.72
N THR A 61 5.55 -36.31 24.67
CA THR A 61 4.15 -35.97 24.98
C THR A 61 4.07 -34.46 25.26
N ARG A 62 3.50 -33.70 24.32
CA ARG A 62 3.22 -32.27 24.50
C ARG A 62 2.12 -32.13 25.54
N THR A 63 2.47 -31.70 26.73
CA THR A 63 1.50 -31.29 27.75
C THR A 63 0.57 -30.24 27.14
N ALA A 64 -0.74 -30.45 27.23
CA ALA A 64 -1.71 -29.45 26.77
C ALA A 64 -1.42 -28.12 27.50
N PRO A 65 -1.37 -26.97 26.79
CA PRO A 65 -1.28 -25.67 27.46
C PRO A 65 -2.41 -25.54 28.48
N PRO A 66 -2.18 -24.90 29.64
CA PRO A 66 -3.24 -24.66 30.61
C PRO A 66 -4.41 -23.94 29.91
N GLN A 67 -5.61 -24.54 29.96
CA GLN A 67 -6.82 -23.88 29.47
C GLN A 67 -7.07 -22.64 30.32
N ILE A 68 -6.92 -21.47 29.71
CA ILE A 68 -7.28 -20.19 30.32
C ILE A 68 -8.81 -20.20 30.49
N THR A 69 -9.27 -20.12 31.73
CA THR A 69 -10.70 -20.00 32.03
C THR A 69 -11.10 -18.55 31.82
N ILE A 70 -11.70 -18.25 30.67
CA ILE A 70 -12.16 -16.91 30.33
C ILE A 70 -13.45 -16.62 31.13
N PRO A 71 -13.51 -15.51 31.91
CA PRO A 71 -14.72 -15.13 32.62
C PRO A 71 -15.89 -14.88 31.65
N SER A 72 -17.08 -15.41 31.97
CA SER A 72 -18.25 -15.38 31.09
C SER A 72 -18.85 -13.98 30.85
N ASN A 73 -18.35 -12.95 31.55
CA ASN A 73 -18.82 -11.58 31.48
C ASN A 73 -18.02 -10.69 30.50
N PHE A 74 -16.97 -11.20 29.86
CA PHE A 74 -16.23 -10.44 28.85
C PHE A 74 -17.06 -10.25 27.59
N LYS A 75 -16.89 -9.09 26.95
CA LYS A 75 -17.49 -8.76 25.65
C LYS A 75 -16.54 -9.18 24.52
N SER A 76 -17.08 -9.43 23.32
CA SER A 76 -16.28 -9.75 22.14
C SER A 76 -16.27 -8.56 21.17
N TYR A 77 -15.08 -8.19 20.70
CA TYR A 77 -14.88 -7.29 19.56
C TYR A 77 -14.31 -8.10 18.41
N ARG A 78 -14.98 -8.06 17.26
CA ARG A 78 -14.64 -8.82 16.07
C ARG A 78 -14.52 -7.89 14.87
N ASP A 79 -13.41 -7.99 14.16
CA ASP A 79 -13.15 -7.26 12.93
C ASP A 79 -13.03 -8.26 11.77
N GLN A 80 -14.03 -8.23 10.88
CA GLN A 80 -14.06 -9.11 9.70
C GLN A 80 -13.20 -8.58 8.55
N LEU A 81 -12.87 -7.28 8.54
CA LEU A 81 -12.06 -6.66 7.49
C LEU A 81 -10.60 -7.13 7.58
N PHE A 82 -10.04 -7.11 8.79
CA PHE A 82 -8.67 -7.52 9.07
C PHE A 82 -8.58 -8.96 9.62
N GLY A 83 -9.70 -9.53 10.08
CA GLY A 83 -9.80 -10.93 10.46
C GLY A 83 -9.22 -11.20 11.85
N PHE A 84 -9.78 -10.60 12.89
CA PHE A 84 -9.44 -10.94 14.26
C PHE A 84 -10.64 -10.80 15.21
N GLU A 85 -10.53 -11.49 16.35
CA GLU A 85 -11.45 -11.37 17.48
C GLU A 85 -10.64 -11.17 18.76
N VAL A 86 -11.09 -10.30 19.64
CA VAL A 86 -10.53 -10.12 20.99
C VAL A 86 -11.65 -9.98 22.00
N LEU A 87 -11.47 -10.56 23.18
CA LEU A 87 -12.38 -10.35 24.30
C LEU A 87 -11.88 -9.20 25.17
N TYR A 88 -12.80 -8.39 25.68
CA TYR A 88 -12.46 -7.24 26.51
C TYR A 88 -13.38 -7.13 27.74
N PRO A 89 -12.93 -6.49 28.83
CA PRO A 89 -13.71 -6.41 30.06
C PRO A 89 -15.05 -5.69 29.85
N PRO A 90 -16.12 -6.07 30.57
CA PRO A 90 -17.45 -5.51 30.36
C PRO A 90 -17.53 -4.00 30.63
N THR A 91 -16.64 -3.46 31.45
CA THR A 91 -16.54 -2.04 31.78
C THR A 91 -15.84 -1.20 30.70
N TRP A 92 -15.22 -1.84 29.73
CA TRP A 92 -14.50 -1.17 28.65
C TRP A 92 -15.41 -0.96 27.43
N THR A 93 -14.99 -0.05 26.55
CA THR A 93 -15.55 0.16 25.21
C THR A 93 -14.55 -0.33 24.15
N ALA A 94 -15.06 -0.68 22.97
CA ALA A 94 -14.24 -1.08 21.84
C ALA A 94 -14.82 -0.43 20.57
N GLU A 95 -13.97 0.28 19.84
CA GLU A 95 -14.37 1.06 18.67
C GLU A 95 -13.41 0.78 17.50
N SER A 96 -13.95 0.69 16.28
CA SER A 96 -13.13 0.76 15.06
C SER A 96 -12.72 2.21 14.85
N THR A 97 -11.53 2.42 14.32
CA THR A 97 -11.02 3.76 13.97
C THR A 97 -11.35 4.18 12.55
N GLU A 98 -11.90 3.27 11.73
CA GLU A 98 -12.01 3.40 10.27
C GLU A 98 -10.67 3.69 9.56
N ALA A 99 -9.55 3.62 10.29
CA ALA A 99 -8.21 3.93 9.83
C ALA A 99 -7.36 2.66 9.67
N SER A 100 -6.24 2.78 8.96
CA SER A 100 -5.30 1.67 8.74
C SER A 100 -4.45 1.32 9.97
N SER A 101 -4.27 2.27 10.91
CA SER A 101 -3.52 2.08 12.16
C SER A 101 -3.75 3.21 13.17
N PRO A 102 -4.14 2.91 14.44
CA PRO A 102 -4.65 1.62 14.89
C PRO A 102 -5.95 1.28 14.16
N VAL A 103 -6.30 -0.01 14.03
CA VAL A 103 -7.57 -0.46 13.41
C VAL A 103 -8.71 -0.54 14.41
N ALA A 104 -8.37 -0.70 15.70
CA ALA A 104 -9.32 -0.69 16.79
C ALA A 104 -8.70 -0.11 18.06
N VAL A 105 -9.54 0.53 18.87
CA VAL A 105 -9.17 1.07 20.18
C VAL A 105 -10.10 0.47 21.23
N LEU A 106 -9.52 -0.02 22.33
CA LEU A 106 -10.23 -0.56 23.48
C LEU A 106 -9.93 0.32 24.70
N GLU A 107 -10.95 0.92 25.30
CA GLU A 107 -10.78 1.91 26.36
C GLU A 107 -11.42 1.43 27.66
N GLY A 108 -10.66 1.50 28.75
CA GLY A 108 -11.21 1.36 30.09
C GLY A 108 -12.20 2.49 30.42
N PRO A 109 -13.05 2.31 31.45
CA PRO A 109 -14.05 3.31 31.85
C PRO A 109 -13.41 4.67 32.18
N GLU A 110 -14.09 5.77 31.84
CA GLU A 110 -13.56 7.13 31.99
C GLU A 110 -13.06 7.44 33.41
N GLY A 111 -11.80 7.89 33.51
CA GLY A 111 -11.18 8.30 34.77
C GLY A 111 -9.65 8.40 34.71
N LYS A 112 -9.04 9.20 35.61
CA LYS A 112 -7.58 9.31 35.71
C LYS A 112 -7.01 8.02 36.32
N GLY A 113 -6.37 7.18 35.52
CA GLY A 113 -5.64 6.01 36.01
C GLY A 113 -5.79 4.73 35.19
N GLN A 114 -6.73 4.65 34.25
CA GLN A 114 -7.04 3.38 33.59
C GLN A 114 -6.15 3.08 32.38
N PRO A 115 -5.88 1.80 32.09
CA PRO A 115 -5.18 1.40 30.88
C PRO A 115 -6.06 1.58 29.63
N ARG A 116 -5.41 1.84 28.50
CA ARG A 116 -6.00 1.95 27.17
C ARG A 116 -5.30 0.96 26.23
N GLY A 117 -6.08 0.12 25.56
CA GLY A 117 -5.62 -0.81 24.54
C GLY A 117 -5.76 -0.22 23.13
N ARG A 118 -4.75 -0.41 22.29
CA ARG A 118 -4.78 -0.06 20.87
C ARG A 118 -4.32 -1.26 20.06
N ILE A 119 -5.09 -1.64 19.05
CA ILE A 119 -4.76 -2.73 18.14
C ILE A 119 -4.26 -2.11 16.85
N HIS A 120 -3.02 -2.44 16.53
CA HIS A 120 -2.35 -2.06 15.30
C HIS A 120 -2.20 -3.30 14.43
N VAL A 121 -2.52 -3.16 13.15
CA VAL A 121 -2.08 -4.16 12.17
C VAL A 121 -0.63 -3.87 11.86
N VAL A 122 0.21 -4.88 12.01
CA VAL A 122 1.61 -4.83 11.58
C VAL A 122 1.67 -5.52 10.24
N TYR A 123 2.05 -4.77 9.21
CA TYR A 123 2.24 -5.32 7.88
C TYR A 123 3.72 -5.59 7.67
N SER A 124 4.03 -6.84 7.32
CA SER A 124 5.36 -7.23 6.89
C SER A 124 5.26 -7.91 5.53
N ARG A 125 6.20 -7.58 4.63
CA ARG A 125 6.32 -8.26 3.33
C ARG A 125 6.74 -9.72 3.50
N ASP A 126 7.40 -10.03 4.62
CA ASP A 126 7.82 -11.37 4.99
C ASP A 126 6.91 -11.94 6.08
N VAL A 127 6.76 -13.27 6.08
CA VAL A 127 6.16 -13.99 7.21
C VAL A 127 7.08 -13.80 8.42
N ILE A 128 6.69 -12.93 9.33
CA ILE A 128 7.44 -12.65 10.56
C ILE A 128 6.84 -13.45 11.71
N ALA A 129 7.72 -13.97 12.56
CA ALA A 129 7.33 -14.61 13.80
C ALA A 129 6.84 -13.55 14.81
N SER A 130 6.05 -13.97 15.79
CA SER A 130 5.37 -13.07 16.74
C SER A 130 6.33 -12.25 17.60
N ASP A 131 7.55 -12.73 17.84
CA ASP A 131 8.65 -12.01 18.48
C ASP A 131 9.18 -10.89 17.56
N ALA A 132 9.46 -11.19 16.29
CA ALA A 132 9.89 -10.19 15.32
C ALA A 132 8.83 -9.08 15.09
N VAL A 133 7.54 -9.42 15.18
CA VAL A 133 6.43 -8.45 15.18
C VAL A 133 6.55 -7.48 16.35
N ALA A 134 6.81 -8.01 17.55
CA ALA A 134 6.95 -7.22 18.75
C ALA A 134 8.20 -6.32 18.71
N ASP A 135 9.34 -6.88 18.31
CA ASP A 135 10.63 -6.19 18.25
C ASP A 135 10.63 -5.02 17.25
N ASN A 136 10.00 -5.21 16.08
CA ASN A 136 9.87 -4.15 15.06
C ASN A 136 9.18 -2.90 15.61
N ILE A 137 8.17 -3.08 16.46
CA ILE A 137 7.44 -1.96 17.06
C ILE A 137 8.13 -1.43 18.32
N LEU A 138 8.77 -2.30 19.12
CA LEU A 138 9.44 -1.93 20.36
C LEU A 138 10.48 -0.82 20.18
N SER A 139 11.20 -0.81 19.05
CA SER A 139 12.18 0.21 18.70
C SER A 139 11.64 1.65 18.84
N GLN A 140 10.37 1.89 18.54
CA GLN A 140 9.71 3.21 18.62
C GLN A 140 9.50 3.68 20.07
N PHE A 141 9.60 2.78 21.04
CA PHE A 141 9.37 3.05 22.46
C PHE A 141 10.67 3.28 23.22
N LEU A 142 11.80 2.82 22.70
CA LEU A 142 13.11 2.90 23.37
C LEU A 142 13.55 4.34 23.65
N GLU A 143 13.11 5.29 22.83
CA GLU A 143 13.42 6.72 23.00
C GLU A 143 12.61 7.41 24.12
N ARG A 144 11.62 6.72 24.71
CA ARG A 144 10.80 7.31 25.78
C ARG A 144 11.64 7.54 27.05
N PRO A 145 11.48 8.69 27.74
CA PRO A 145 12.23 8.98 28.95
C PRO A 145 12.03 7.90 30.01
N GLY A 146 13.12 7.40 30.59
CA GLY A 146 13.07 6.39 31.65
C GLY A 146 12.49 5.05 31.21
N PHE A 147 12.49 4.75 29.90
CA PHE A 147 12.05 3.48 29.37
C PHE A 147 12.88 2.32 29.95
N ARG A 148 12.20 1.25 30.36
CA ARG A 148 12.82 -0.01 30.75
C ARG A 148 11.90 -1.20 30.48
N THR A 149 12.48 -2.27 29.98
CA THR A 149 11.82 -3.57 29.88
C THR A 149 11.75 -4.22 31.27
N LEU A 150 10.58 -4.71 31.64
CA LEU A 150 10.35 -5.44 32.89
C LEU A 150 10.36 -6.96 32.70
N GLY A 151 9.99 -7.44 31.51
CA GLY A 151 9.98 -8.86 31.19
C GLY A 151 9.46 -9.13 29.78
N GLU A 152 9.91 -10.24 29.21
CA GLU A 152 9.58 -10.69 27.86
C GLU A 152 9.33 -12.19 27.86
N GLY A 153 8.48 -12.66 26.95
CA GLY A 153 8.27 -14.08 26.82
C GLY A 153 7.24 -14.47 25.76
N GLY A 154 7.41 -15.68 25.24
CA GLY A 154 6.44 -16.32 24.37
C GLY A 154 5.18 -16.73 25.14
N ILE A 155 4.04 -16.56 24.48
CA ILE A 155 2.73 -17.01 24.93
C ILE A 155 2.17 -17.97 23.88
N THR A 156 1.37 -18.94 24.30
CA THR A 156 0.56 -19.74 23.40
C THR A 156 -0.91 -19.40 23.64
N LEU A 157 -1.60 -18.96 22.59
CA LEU A 157 -3.01 -18.61 22.64
C LEU A 157 -3.88 -19.86 22.72
N GLY A 158 -5.17 -19.69 23.01
CA GLY A 158 -6.09 -20.81 23.22
C GLY A 158 -6.25 -21.74 22.00
N ASP A 159 -5.99 -21.23 20.80
CA ASP A 159 -6.00 -21.98 19.54
C ASP A 159 -4.63 -22.61 19.19
N GLY A 160 -3.62 -22.44 20.05
CA GLY A 160 -2.25 -22.91 19.83
C GLY A 160 -1.35 -21.93 19.06
N THR A 161 -1.85 -20.76 18.66
CA THR A 161 -1.06 -19.74 17.95
C THR A 161 0.04 -19.19 18.88
N PRO A 162 1.31 -19.14 18.44
CA PRO A 162 2.37 -18.51 19.20
C PRO A 162 2.20 -16.99 19.18
N ALA A 163 2.31 -16.36 20.34
CA ALA A 163 2.35 -14.92 20.53
C ALA A 163 3.59 -14.54 21.35
N PHE A 164 3.92 -13.26 21.36
CA PHE A 164 5.03 -12.75 22.15
C PHE A 164 4.58 -11.50 22.91
N GLN A 165 5.05 -11.32 24.13
CA GLN A 165 4.79 -10.09 24.88
C GLN A 165 6.07 -9.50 25.45
N THR A 166 6.09 -8.17 25.48
CA THR A 166 7.07 -7.36 26.18
C THR A 166 6.35 -6.44 27.15
N THR A 167 6.65 -6.58 28.44
CA THR A 167 6.17 -5.69 29.50
C THR A 167 7.23 -4.62 29.75
N TYR A 168 6.83 -3.35 29.80
CA TYR A 168 7.75 -2.23 29.95
C TYR A 168 7.17 -1.10 30.80
N GLN A 169 8.04 -0.18 31.22
CA GLN A 169 7.70 1.05 31.93
C GLN A 169 8.41 2.25 31.30
N TRP A 170 7.84 3.43 31.47
CA TRP A 170 8.49 4.69 31.12
C TRP A 170 7.99 5.83 32.02
N THR A 171 8.72 6.95 31.99
CA THR A 171 8.39 8.18 32.73
C THR A 171 7.79 9.23 31.80
N GLY A 172 6.64 9.77 32.19
CA GLY A 172 5.95 10.89 31.51
C GLY A 172 5.42 11.87 32.56
N GLN A 173 4.10 12.12 32.59
CA GLN A 173 3.42 12.82 33.70
C GLN A 173 3.26 11.92 34.95
N GLY A 174 4.26 11.09 35.26
CA GLY A 174 4.22 10.00 36.24
C GLY A 174 4.87 8.73 35.73
N ILE A 175 4.78 7.64 36.51
CA ILE A 175 5.24 6.31 36.09
C ILE A 175 4.11 5.63 35.33
N ASN A 176 4.38 5.25 34.09
CA ASN A 176 3.46 4.51 33.24
C ASN A 176 3.99 3.10 33.00
N GLN A 177 3.06 2.20 32.69
CA GLN A 177 3.36 0.81 32.37
C GLN A 177 2.58 0.39 31.14
N GLY A 178 3.17 -0.51 30.35
CA GLY A 178 2.51 -1.09 29.19
C GLY A 178 2.90 -2.52 28.92
N ILE A 179 2.08 -3.18 28.10
CA ILE A 179 2.38 -4.45 27.46
C ILE A 179 2.24 -4.25 25.96
N LEU A 180 3.29 -4.61 25.23
CA LEU A 180 3.27 -4.79 23.79
C LEU A 180 3.11 -6.29 23.54
N PHE A 181 2.05 -6.65 22.82
CA PHE A 181 1.70 -8.02 22.49
C PHE A 181 1.71 -8.19 20.98
N GLY A 182 2.60 -9.03 20.46
CA GLY A 182 2.71 -9.39 19.05
C GLY A 182 2.10 -10.76 18.79
N VAL A 183 1.31 -10.87 17.73
CA VAL A 183 0.78 -12.15 17.25
C VAL A 183 0.79 -12.19 15.73
N ALA A 184 1.27 -13.29 15.17
CA ALA A 184 1.26 -13.54 13.74
C ALA A 184 0.76 -14.96 13.44
N ARG A 185 0.07 -15.14 12.31
CA ARG A 185 -0.21 -16.48 11.81
C ARG A 185 0.99 -17.00 11.03
N PRO A 186 1.54 -18.19 11.37
CA PRO A 186 2.56 -18.80 10.54
C PRO A 186 2.04 -18.99 9.12
N ARG A 187 2.78 -18.48 8.12
CA ARG A 187 2.45 -18.56 6.67
C ARG A 187 1.33 -17.66 6.18
N SER A 188 0.87 -16.68 6.95
CA SER A 188 0.04 -15.58 6.42
C SER A 188 0.71 -14.23 6.70
N SER A 189 0.26 -13.19 6.01
CA SER A 189 0.68 -11.80 6.26
C SER A 189 -0.14 -11.13 7.38
N GLN A 190 -0.91 -11.91 8.15
CA GLN A 190 -1.67 -11.39 9.28
C GLN A 190 -0.79 -11.35 10.52
N SER A 191 -0.32 -10.15 10.82
CA SER A 191 0.37 -9.82 12.06
C SER A 191 -0.29 -8.63 12.73
N PHE A 192 -0.46 -8.72 14.04
CA PHE A 192 -1.06 -7.68 14.87
C PHE A 192 -0.14 -7.38 16.03
N VAL A 193 -0.11 -6.10 16.40
CA VAL A 193 0.43 -5.64 17.67
C VAL A 193 -0.68 -4.99 18.47
N MET A 194 -0.91 -5.50 19.66
CA MET A 194 -1.71 -4.80 20.65
C MET A 194 -0.78 -4.09 21.64
N ILE A 195 -0.99 -2.79 21.79
CA ILE A 195 -0.31 -1.97 22.80
C ILE A 195 -1.34 -1.61 23.85
N VAL A 196 -1.14 -2.06 25.09
CA VAL A 196 -1.99 -1.71 26.23
C VAL A 196 -1.15 -0.89 27.19
N GLU A 197 -1.57 0.34 27.47
CA GLU A 197 -0.77 1.33 28.21
C GLU A 197 -1.60 2.11 29.21
N GLY A 198 -1.03 2.46 30.36
CA GLY A 198 -1.66 3.38 31.30
C GLY A 198 -0.79 3.74 32.51
N PRO A 199 -1.30 4.59 33.42
CA PRO A 199 -0.65 4.87 34.69
C PRO A 199 -0.42 3.59 35.49
N GLN A 200 0.78 3.41 36.06
CA GLN A 200 1.20 2.14 36.67
C GLN A 200 0.20 1.59 37.69
N VAL A 201 -0.36 2.47 38.54
CA VAL A 201 -1.28 2.06 39.61
C VAL A 201 -2.55 1.42 39.03
N GLY A 202 -3.22 2.05 38.07
CA GLY A 202 -4.42 1.47 37.48
C GLY A 202 -4.11 0.36 36.49
N PHE A 203 -2.96 0.37 35.82
CA PHE A 203 -2.50 -0.77 35.01
C PHE A 203 -2.40 -2.04 35.87
N GLN A 204 -1.73 -1.95 37.03
CA GLN A 204 -1.56 -3.08 37.95
C GLN A 204 -2.90 -3.55 38.56
N ALA A 205 -3.81 -2.61 38.85
CA ALA A 205 -5.15 -2.95 39.35
C ALA A 205 -6.00 -3.76 38.35
N ASN A 206 -5.72 -3.63 37.05
CA ASN A 206 -6.45 -4.31 35.97
C ASN A 206 -5.60 -5.39 35.26
N LEU A 207 -4.48 -5.83 35.85
CA LEU A 207 -3.51 -6.67 35.15
C LEU A 207 -4.10 -8.01 34.66
N GLU A 208 -4.95 -8.65 35.45
CA GLU A 208 -5.58 -9.92 35.09
C GLU A 208 -6.60 -9.77 33.94
N ASP A 209 -7.33 -8.65 33.93
CA ASP A 209 -8.24 -8.30 32.84
C ASP A 209 -7.48 -8.06 31.55
N VAL A 210 -6.36 -7.34 31.63
CA VAL A 210 -5.45 -7.11 30.48
C VAL A 210 -4.86 -8.43 29.99
N ARG A 211 -4.39 -9.31 30.87
CA ARG A 211 -3.86 -10.64 30.49
C ARG A 211 -4.91 -11.49 29.80
N THR A 212 -6.13 -11.50 30.33
CA THR A 212 -7.25 -12.23 29.73
C THR A 212 -7.57 -11.69 28.34
N MET A 213 -7.62 -10.36 28.18
CA MET A 213 -7.82 -9.72 26.88
C MET A 213 -6.74 -10.13 25.87
N LEU A 214 -5.46 -10.00 26.22
CA LEU A 214 -4.34 -10.35 25.33
C LEU A 214 -4.35 -11.84 24.93
N THR A 215 -4.57 -12.72 25.89
CA THR A 215 -4.56 -14.19 25.65
C THR A 215 -5.83 -14.70 24.94
N SER A 216 -6.91 -13.91 24.94
CA SER A 216 -8.14 -14.20 24.22
C SER A 216 -8.09 -13.87 22.73
N PHE A 217 -7.03 -13.22 22.26
CA PHE A 217 -6.88 -12.81 20.86
C PHE A 217 -6.97 -14.03 19.95
N LYS A 218 -7.75 -13.91 18.87
CA LYS A 218 -7.90 -14.94 17.85
C LYS A 218 -7.72 -14.33 16.49
N LEU A 219 -6.98 -15.04 15.65
CA LEU A 219 -6.87 -14.71 14.24
C LEU A 219 -8.01 -15.39 13.48
N GLU A 220 -8.87 -14.60 12.84
CA GLU A 220 -9.93 -15.10 11.96
C GLU A 220 -9.51 -14.96 10.49
N GLU A 221 -10.25 -15.60 9.58
CA GLU A 221 -10.04 -15.41 8.15
C GLU A 221 -10.67 -14.07 7.73
N PRO A 222 -9.94 -13.14 7.07
CA PRO A 222 -10.51 -11.87 6.65
C PRO A 222 -11.61 -12.08 5.60
N ALA A 223 -12.68 -11.32 5.72
CA ALA A 223 -13.79 -11.25 4.79
C ALA A 223 -14.12 -9.77 4.47
N PRO A 224 -13.25 -9.04 3.75
CA PRO A 224 -13.50 -7.66 3.38
C PRO A 224 -14.83 -7.54 2.61
N LEU A 225 -15.73 -6.67 3.07
CA LEU A 225 -17.07 -6.49 2.49
C LEU A 225 -17.91 -7.78 2.44
N GLY A 226 -17.64 -8.74 3.34
CA GLY A 226 -18.31 -10.05 3.35
C GLY A 226 -17.86 -10.99 2.23
N ILE A 227 -16.82 -10.63 1.47
CA ILE A 227 -16.28 -11.45 0.39
C ILE A 227 -15.26 -12.45 0.98
N PRO A 228 -15.42 -13.76 0.77
CA PRO A 228 -14.46 -14.75 1.25
C PRO A 228 -13.03 -14.46 0.77
N ARG A 229 -12.02 -14.71 1.61
CA ARG A 229 -10.60 -14.46 1.26
C ARG A 229 -10.17 -15.13 -0.04
N SER A 230 -10.72 -16.31 -0.36
CA SER A 230 -10.44 -17.06 -1.59
C SER A 230 -11.01 -16.41 -2.86
N GLN A 231 -11.93 -15.46 -2.73
CA GLN A 231 -12.53 -14.70 -3.83
C GLN A 231 -12.02 -13.25 -3.88
N ALA A 232 -11.27 -12.82 -2.86
CA ALA A 232 -10.72 -11.48 -2.77
C ALA A 232 -9.22 -11.48 -3.08
N LEU A 233 -8.76 -10.49 -3.84
CA LEU A 233 -7.36 -10.10 -3.87
C LEU A 233 -7.17 -8.91 -2.95
N THR A 234 -6.56 -9.12 -1.79
CA THR A 234 -6.19 -8.03 -0.87
C THR A 234 -4.80 -7.54 -1.22
N LEU A 235 -4.72 -6.34 -1.79
CA LEU A 235 -3.46 -5.64 -2.06
C LEU A 235 -3.26 -4.58 -0.98
N TYR A 236 -2.06 -4.53 -0.42
CA TYR A 236 -1.65 -3.45 0.45
C TYR A 236 -0.78 -2.50 -0.35
N PHE A 237 -1.32 -1.34 -0.71
CA PHE A 237 -0.61 -0.31 -1.47
C PHE A 237 0.04 0.69 -0.51
N ASP A 238 -0.78 1.47 0.21
CA ASP A 238 -0.34 2.53 1.12
C ASP A 238 -1.51 3.04 2.01
N GLN A 239 -1.47 4.31 2.41
CA GLN A 239 -2.49 4.99 3.22
C GLN A 239 -3.74 5.42 2.41
N GLY A 240 -3.90 4.94 1.17
CA GLY A 240 -4.99 5.30 0.27
C GLY A 240 -4.60 6.43 -0.68
N PRO A 241 -5.36 6.66 -1.76
CA PRO A 241 -5.05 7.70 -2.73
C PRO A 241 -5.13 9.10 -2.10
N LEU A 242 -4.26 10.02 -2.52
CA LEU A 242 -4.41 11.44 -2.17
C LEU A 242 -5.50 12.10 -3.00
N ILE A 243 -5.69 11.61 -4.23
CA ILE A 243 -6.69 12.07 -5.17
C ILE A 243 -7.08 10.96 -6.14
N LEU A 244 -8.33 10.96 -6.61
CA LEU A 244 -8.83 9.98 -7.58
C LEU A 244 -9.22 10.59 -8.93
N ASP A 245 -8.87 11.85 -9.17
CA ASP A 245 -9.09 12.50 -10.45
C ASP A 245 -7.88 12.28 -11.38
N PRO A 246 -8.03 11.51 -12.48
CA PRO A 246 -6.92 11.20 -13.38
C PRO A 246 -6.30 12.45 -14.01
N ALA A 247 -7.07 13.53 -14.15
CA ALA A 247 -6.59 14.76 -14.76
C ALA A 247 -5.54 15.49 -13.89
N ILE A 248 -5.50 15.25 -12.57
CA ILE A 248 -4.63 16.00 -11.66
C ILE A 248 -3.72 15.14 -10.77
N ALA A 249 -3.88 13.82 -10.79
CA ALA A 249 -2.93 12.92 -10.13
C ALA A 249 -1.54 12.95 -10.80
N GLN A 250 -0.48 12.97 -10.00
CA GLN A 250 0.91 12.92 -10.47
C GLN A 250 1.77 11.89 -9.72
N GLU A 251 1.36 11.55 -8.51
CA GLU A 251 2.07 10.69 -7.59
C GLU A 251 1.66 9.22 -7.76
N SER A 252 2.65 8.34 -7.58
CA SER A 252 2.47 6.89 -7.75
C SER A 252 1.37 6.29 -6.86
N GLN A 253 1.20 6.81 -5.64
CA GLN A 253 0.17 6.42 -4.68
C GLN A 253 -1.24 6.47 -5.31
N SER A 254 -1.68 7.64 -5.78
CA SER A 254 -2.99 7.78 -6.42
C SER A 254 -3.10 7.04 -7.76
N ILE A 255 -2.02 7.05 -8.56
CA ILE A 255 -1.98 6.41 -9.88
C ILE A 255 -2.24 4.89 -9.78
N GLN A 256 -1.73 4.22 -8.75
CA GLN A 256 -1.98 2.79 -8.55
C GLN A 256 -3.47 2.47 -8.38
N TYR A 257 -4.24 3.34 -7.71
CA TYR A 257 -5.70 3.18 -7.61
C TYR A 257 -6.42 3.55 -8.92
N ILE A 258 -6.01 4.67 -9.52
CA ILE A 258 -6.64 5.19 -10.74
C ILE A 258 -6.57 4.18 -11.88
N THR A 259 -5.44 3.48 -12.04
CA THR A 259 -5.28 2.43 -13.07
C THR A 259 -6.17 1.20 -12.86
N GLN A 260 -6.81 1.04 -11.69
CA GLN A 260 -7.79 -0.01 -11.45
C GLN A 260 -9.25 0.46 -11.68
N ILE A 261 -9.47 1.78 -11.76
CA ILE A 261 -10.81 2.40 -11.79
C ILE A 261 -11.12 2.98 -13.17
N PHE A 262 -10.11 3.58 -13.81
CA PHE A 262 -10.19 4.27 -15.09
C PHE A 262 -9.34 3.55 -16.13
N SER A 263 -9.67 3.76 -17.40
CA SER A 263 -8.97 3.11 -18.51
C SER A 263 -8.58 4.10 -19.60
N GLY A 264 -7.45 3.87 -20.23
CA GLY A 264 -6.96 4.62 -21.38
C GLY A 264 -7.39 4.02 -22.71
N LEU A 265 -6.97 4.66 -23.81
CA LEU A 265 -7.06 4.05 -25.14
C LEU A 265 -6.14 2.83 -25.24
N ILE A 266 -4.97 2.92 -24.61
CA ILE A 266 -3.89 1.95 -24.62
C ILE A 266 -3.25 1.86 -23.24
N SER A 267 -2.63 0.72 -22.95
CA SER A 267 -1.94 0.46 -21.69
C SER A 267 -0.65 -0.34 -21.95
N PHE A 268 0.03 -0.76 -20.89
CA PHE A 268 1.16 -1.67 -20.96
C PHE A 268 0.74 -3.07 -20.49
N ASP A 269 1.19 -4.10 -21.20
CA ASP A 269 1.05 -5.48 -20.77
C ASP A 269 2.05 -5.84 -19.65
N VAL A 270 2.01 -7.09 -19.19
CA VAL A 270 2.91 -7.61 -18.14
C VAL A 270 4.39 -7.62 -18.55
N ASN A 271 4.69 -7.49 -19.84
CA ASN A 271 6.05 -7.40 -20.39
C ASN A 271 6.46 -5.94 -20.67
N LEU A 272 5.64 -4.96 -20.25
CA LEU A 272 5.83 -3.54 -20.50
C LEU A 272 5.80 -3.15 -21.99
N VAL A 273 5.06 -3.93 -22.79
CA VAL A 273 4.79 -3.65 -24.21
C VAL A 273 3.43 -2.96 -24.32
N LEU A 274 3.32 -1.99 -25.22
CA LEU A 274 2.05 -1.30 -25.47
C LEU A 274 0.99 -2.28 -25.98
N ASP A 275 -0.17 -2.25 -25.35
CA ASP A 275 -1.33 -3.07 -25.68
C ASP A 275 -2.64 -2.26 -25.71
N SER A 276 -3.63 -2.82 -26.38
CA SER A 276 -4.97 -2.27 -26.57
C SER A 276 -5.80 -2.34 -25.29
N GLU A 277 -6.21 -1.19 -24.75
CA GLU A 277 -7.14 -1.13 -23.61
C GLU A 277 -8.57 -0.82 -24.09
N LEU A 278 -9.03 0.44 -24.08
CA LEU A 278 -10.35 0.79 -24.63
C LEU A 278 -10.37 0.93 -26.15
N ALA A 279 -9.21 1.17 -26.79
CA ALA A 279 -9.08 1.08 -28.24
C ALA A 279 -8.87 -0.38 -28.66
N LYS A 280 -9.73 -0.90 -29.54
CA LYS A 280 -9.58 -2.24 -30.11
C LYS A 280 -8.47 -2.31 -31.16
N GLU A 281 -8.20 -1.19 -31.83
CA GLU A 281 -7.10 -1.01 -32.76
C GLU A 281 -6.75 0.48 -32.87
N TRP A 282 -5.55 0.78 -33.36
CA TRP A 282 -5.17 2.11 -33.80
C TRP A 282 -4.37 2.05 -35.09
N ARG A 283 -4.41 3.15 -35.85
CA ARG A 283 -3.66 3.33 -37.10
C ARG A 283 -2.84 4.61 -37.02
N ILE A 284 -1.63 4.55 -37.53
CA ILE A 284 -0.72 5.70 -37.65
C ILE A 284 -0.59 6.03 -39.13
N SER A 285 -0.73 7.30 -39.50
CA SER A 285 -0.49 7.76 -40.87
C SER A 285 0.95 7.52 -41.31
N GLY A 286 1.19 7.46 -42.62
CA GLY A 286 2.53 7.21 -43.17
C GLY A 286 3.59 8.25 -42.79
N ASN A 287 3.19 9.47 -42.44
CA ASN A 287 4.07 10.53 -41.93
C ASN A 287 4.22 10.53 -40.40
N GLY A 288 3.56 9.61 -39.69
CA GLY A 288 3.72 9.42 -38.24
C GLY A 288 3.03 10.46 -37.35
N THR A 289 2.15 11.32 -37.88
CA THR A 289 1.56 12.43 -37.12
C THR A 289 0.06 12.30 -36.85
N VAL A 290 -0.66 11.42 -37.54
CA VAL A 290 -2.10 11.22 -37.36
C VAL A 290 -2.36 9.83 -36.80
N PHE A 291 -2.97 9.79 -35.61
CA PHE A 291 -3.34 8.57 -34.90
C PHE A 291 -4.86 8.43 -34.96
N THR A 292 -5.37 7.30 -35.44
CA THR A 292 -6.81 7.02 -35.45
C THR A 292 -7.08 5.80 -34.60
N PHE A 293 -7.82 5.97 -33.51
CA PHE A 293 -8.21 4.94 -32.57
C PHE A 293 -9.64 4.51 -32.84
N THR A 294 -9.88 3.20 -32.85
CA THR A 294 -11.24 2.65 -32.87
C THR A 294 -11.56 2.03 -31.52
N LEU A 295 -12.63 2.48 -30.88
CA LEU A 295 -13.03 2.05 -29.54
C LEU A 295 -13.71 0.66 -29.57
N ARG A 296 -13.63 -0.04 -28.43
CA ARG A 296 -14.39 -1.27 -28.20
C ARG A 296 -15.89 -0.97 -28.05
N GLU A 297 -16.73 -1.75 -28.72
CA GLU A 297 -18.19 -1.55 -28.71
C GLU A 297 -18.85 -1.95 -27.37
N ASN A 298 -18.18 -2.77 -26.56
CA ASN A 298 -18.66 -3.18 -25.24
C ASN A 298 -18.10 -2.30 -24.10
N ALA A 299 -17.31 -1.26 -24.38
CA ALA A 299 -16.83 -0.34 -23.36
C ALA A 299 -18.00 0.42 -22.72
N ARG A 300 -18.11 0.35 -21.40
CA ARG A 300 -19.16 0.99 -20.60
C ARG A 300 -18.54 1.62 -19.35
N PHE A 301 -19.09 2.76 -18.95
CA PHE A 301 -18.93 3.26 -17.60
C PHE A 301 -19.70 2.37 -16.62
N HIS A 302 -19.38 2.48 -15.33
CA HIS A 302 -20.03 1.70 -14.26
C HIS A 302 -21.55 1.95 -14.15
N ASP A 303 -22.04 3.08 -14.65
CA ASP A 303 -23.47 3.42 -14.74
C ASP A 303 -24.19 2.77 -15.94
N GLY A 304 -23.46 2.05 -16.80
CA GLY A 304 -23.98 1.40 -17.99
C GLY A 304 -23.98 2.27 -19.26
N ARG A 305 -23.57 3.55 -19.20
CA ARG A 305 -23.42 4.41 -20.39
C ARG A 305 -22.26 3.93 -21.25
N ARG A 306 -22.41 3.97 -22.59
CA ARG A 306 -21.31 3.65 -23.51
C ARG A 306 -20.19 4.67 -23.41
N VAL A 307 -18.95 4.18 -23.40
CA VAL A 307 -17.78 5.03 -23.61
C VAL A 307 -17.73 5.39 -25.10
N THR A 308 -17.51 6.66 -25.40
CA THR A 308 -17.45 7.22 -26.75
C THR A 308 -16.18 8.03 -26.97
N ALA A 309 -15.84 8.30 -28.23
CA ALA A 309 -14.71 9.16 -28.58
C ALA A 309 -14.87 10.59 -28.02
N SER A 310 -16.11 11.05 -27.80
CA SER A 310 -16.39 12.34 -27.15
C SER A 310 -15.94 12.39 -25.70
N ASP A 311 -15.99 11.27 -24.97
CA ASP A 311 -15.54 11.21 -23.57
C ASP A 311 -14.02 11.46 -23.50
N PHE A 312 -13.24 10.89 -24.43
CA PHE A 312 -11.80 11.16 -24.51
C PHE A 312 -11.49 12.61 -24.86
N LYS A 313 -12.17 13.18 -25.87
CA LYS A 313 -11.99 14.60 -26.23
C LYS A 313 -12.28 15.51 -25.04
N TYR A 314 -13.40 15.27 -24.36
CA TYR A 314 -13.78 16.02 -23.16
C TYR A 314 -12.73 15.88 -22.05
N SER A 315 -12.32 14.66 -21.70
CA SER A 315 -11.38 14.42 -20.61
C SER A 315 -10.01 15.06 -20.86
N TRP A 316 -9.51 14.99 -22.10
CA TRP A 316 -8.22 15.59 -22.46
C TRP A 316 -8.28 17.12 -22.48
N GLU A 317 -9.36 17.70 -23.02
CA GLU A 317 -9.57 19.16 -22.97
C GLU A 317 -9.79 19.64 -21.54
N ARG A 318 -10.48 18.87 -20.70
CA ARG A 318 -10.61 19.15 -19.27
C ARG A 318 -9.24 19.12 -18.58
N ALA A 319 -8.42 18.11 -18.82
CA ALA A 319 -7.09 18.01 -18.22
C ALA A 319 -6.19 19.20 -18.62
N LEU A 320 -6.27 19.62 -19.89
CA LEU A 320 -5.53 20.76 -20.44
C LEU A 320 -6.09 22.13 -20.00
N ALA A 321 -7.36 22.20 -19.58
CA ALA A 321 -7.97 23.46 -19.22
C ALA A 321 -7.24 24.11 -18.04
N ARG A 322 -6.94 25.41 -18.16
CA ARG A 322 -6.23 26.18 -17.11
C ARG A 322 -6.88 26.07 -15.73
N ALA A 323 -8.21 25.96 -15.68
CA ALA A 323 -8.97 25.82 -14.44
C ALA A 323 -8.70 24.50 -13.70
N THR A 324 -8.33 23.43 -14.42
CA THR A 324 -8.04 22.11 -13.83
C THR A 324 -6.68 22.09 -13.13
N GLN A 325 -5.76 22.97 -13.54
CA GLN A 325 -4.40 23.06 -12.97
C GLN A 325 -3.66 21.71 -12.97
N SER A 326 -3.83 20.92 -14.03
CA SER A 326 -3.17 19.62 -14.14
C SER A 326 -1.64 19.77 -14.10
N PRO A 327 -0.94 19.05 -13.20
CA PRO A 327 0.51 19.02 -13.18
C PRO A 327 1.09 18.18 -14.32
N THR A 328 0.30 17.30 -14.94
CA THR A 328 0.77 16.28 -15.89
C THR A 328 0.26 16.51 -17.32
N ALA A 329 -0.87 17.19 -17.54
CA ALA A 329 -1.48 17.32 -18.86
C ALA A 329 -0.54 17.88 -19.92
N GLY A 330 0.25 18.91 -19.59
CA GLY A 330 1.23 19.46 -20.54
C GLY A 330 2.29 18.43 -20.95
N THR A 331 2.80 17.66 -19.99
CA THR A 331 3.80 16.62 -20.26
C THR A 331 3.29 15.55 -21.23
N TYR A 332 2.03 15.14 -21.11
CA TYR A 332 1.48 13.99 -21.84
C TYR A 332 0.67 14.36 -23.08
N LEU A 333 0.10 15.57 -23.16
CA LEU A 333 -0.83 15.97 -24.21
C LEU A 333 -0.36 17.16 -25.06
N ASP A 334 0.68 17.91 -24.68
CA ASP A 334 1.15 19.10 -25.44
C ASP A 334 1.68 18.77 -26.85
N ASP A 335 1.98 17.51 -27.15
CA ASP A 335 2.37 17.09 -28.50
C ASP A 335 1.22 17.23 -29.51
N ILE A 336 -0.03 17.32 -29.04
CA ILE A 336 -1.22 17.44 -29.87
C ILE A 336 -1.31 18.87 -30.44
N VAL A 337 -1.55 18.97 -31.75
CA VAL A 337 -1.65 20.27 -32.43
C VAL A 337 -2.78 21.11 -31.82
N GLY A 338 -2.49 22.38 -31.55
CA GLY A 338 -3.48 23.35 -31.03
C GLY A 338 -3.65 23.35 -29.52
N VAL A 339 -2.97 22.48 -28.77
CA VAL A 339 -3.02 22.49 -27.30
C VAL A 339 -2.53 23.82 -26.72
N SER A 340 -1.42 24.37 -27.22
CA SER A 340 -0.92 25.68 -26.76
C SER A 340 -1.93 26.80 -26.96
N ASP A 341 -2.64 26.81 -28.09
CA ASP A 341 -3.66 27.83 -28.37
C ASP A 341 -4.90 27.65 -27.47
N PHE A 342 -5.28 26.41 -27.16
CA PHE A 342 -6.34 26.10 -26.19
C PHE A 342 -5.97 26.54 -24.77
N VAL A 343 -4.78 26.17 -24.28
CA VAL A 343 -4.30 26.50 -22.92
C VAL A 343 -4.15 28.01 -22.73
N THR A 344 -3.76 28.73 -23.78
CA THR A 344 -3.65 30.21 -23.77
C THR A 344 -4.99 30.92 -24.00
N GLY A 345 -6.08 30.18 -24.22
CA GLY A 345 -7.43 30.71 -24.39
C GLY A 345 -7.70 31.32 -25.77
N LYS A 346 -6.84 31.09 -26.76
CA LYS A 346 -7.07 31.54 -28.15
C LYS A 346 -8.13 30.70 -28.86
N THR A 347 -8.26 29.43 -28.49
CA THR A 347 -9.33 28.54 -28.96
C THR A 347 -10.14 28.00 -27.77
N LYS A 348 -11.38 27.58 -28.04
CA LYS A 348 -12.28 26.97 -27.03
C LYS A 348 -12.18 25.45 -26.97
N GLU A 349 -11.52 24.84 -27.94
CA GLU A 349 -11.34 23.40 -28.07
C GLU A 349 -9.99 23.11 -28.76
N VAL A 350 -9.55 21.86 -28.66
CA VAL A 350 -8.37 21.34 -29.37
C VAL A 350 -8.86 20.63 -30.64
N SER A 351 -8.84 21.34 -31.77
CA SER A 351 -9.39 20.85 -33.05
C SER A 351 -8.63 19.66 -33.65
N ALA A 352 -7.42 19.39 -33.18
CA ALA A 352 -6.64 18.20 -33.55
C ALA A 352 -7.10 16.92 -32.84
N ILE A 353 -7.93 17.03 -31.79
CA ILE A 353 -8.65 15.92 -31.17
C ILE A 353 -10.03 15.87 -31.85
N LYS A 354 -10.16 15.02 -32.86
CA LYS A 354 -11.34 14.92 -33.72
C LYS A 354 -12.14 13.68 -33.38
N VAL A 355 -13.38 13.89 -32.98
CA VAL A 355 -14.39 12.83 -32.90
C VAL A 355 -14.94 12.61 -34.30
N ILE A 356 -14.55 11.52 -34.97
CA ILE A 356 -15.05 11.18 -36.31
C ILE A 356 -16.46 10.60 -36.20
N ASN A 357 -16.69 9.78 -35.18
CA ASN A 357 -17.98 9.24 -34.74
C ASN A 357 -17.82 8.71 -33.31
N ASP A 358 -18.90 8.21 -32.70
CA ASP A 358 -18.93 7.70 -31.33
C ASP A 358 -17.83 6.69 -30.99
N SER A 359 -17.33 5.92 -31.97
CA SER A 359 -16.32 4.87 -31.74
C SER A 359 -14.98 5.16 -32.40
N THR A 360 -14.79 6.36 -32.97
CA THR A 360 -13.56 6.69 -33.72
C THR A 360 -13.03 8.05 -33.31
N LEU A 361 -11.86 8.05 -32.66
CA LEU A 361 -11.12 9.24 -32.28
C LEU A 361 -9.89 9.39 -33.19
N GLN A 362 -9.71 10.56 -33.78
CA GLN A 362 -8.50 10.90 -34.53
C GLN A 362 -7.75 12.02 -33.82
N VAL A 363 -6.44 11.84 -33.65
CA VAL A 363 -5.55 12.77 -32.96
C VAL A 363 -4.41 13.13 -33.89
N THR A 364 -4.09 14.42 -34.01
CA THR A 364 -2.95 14.90 -34.81
C THR A 364 -1.90 15.55 -33.90
N ILE A 365 -0.65 15.09 -34.00
CA ILE A 365 0.49 15.66 -33.29
C ILE A 365 1.36 16.52 -34.21
N ASP A 366 2.15 17.40 -33.61
CA ASP A 366 2.98 18.43 -34.28
C ASP A 366 4.13 17.86 -35.14
N ALA A 367 4.68 16.71 -34.76
CA ALA A 367 5.78 16.03 -35.42
C ALA A 367 5.74 14.51 -35.13
N PRO A 368 6.37 13.65 -35.96
CA PRO A 368 6.40 12.22 -35.70
C PRO A 368 7.16 11.91 -34.40
N LYS A 369 6.43 11.44 -33.38
CA LYS A 369 6.97 11.15 -32.04
C LYS A 369 6.67 9.69 -31.68
N ALA A 370 7.70 8.84 -31.75
CA ALA A 370 7.57 7.40 -31.50
C ALA A 370 7.02 7.06 -30.11
N TYR A 371 7.21 7.95 -29.13
CA TYR A 371 6.75 7.80 -27.75
C TYR A 371 5.32 8.31 -27.50
N PHE A 372 4.63 8.90 -28.49
CA PHE A 372 3.32 9.51 -28.27
C PHE A 372 2.29 8.52 -27.73
N LEU A 373 2.27 7.29 -28.25
CA LEU A 373 1.40 6.25 -27.71
C LEU A 373 1.71 5.97 -26.23
N SER A 374 2.97 5.81 -25.87
CA SER A 374 3.36 5.60 -24.46
C SER A 374 2.87 6.72 -23.52
N LYS A 375 2.75 7.96 -24.00
CA LYS A 375 2.16 9.05 -23.21
C LYS A 375 0.68 8.83 -22.91
N LEU A 376 -0.07 8.20 -23.81
CA LEU A 376 -1.50 7.93 -23.64
C LEU A 376 -1.79 6.78 -22.68
N ALA A 377 -0.77 6.02 -22.26
CA ALA A 377 -0.88 5.04 -21.18
C ALA A 377 -0.79 5.68 -19.78
N HIS A 378 -0.58 7.00 -19.68
CA HIS A 378 -0.61 7.72 -18.41
C HIS A 378 -2.05 8.11 -18.02
N PRO A 379 -2.43 8.05 -16.73
CA PRO A 379 -3.80 8.31 -16.27
C PRO A 379 -4.44 9.63 -16.71
N VAL A 380 -3.66 10.68 -16.94
CA VAL A 380 -4.17 11.96 -17.45
C VAL A 380 -4.91 11.84 -18.79
N ALA A 381 -4.67 10.75 -19.53
CA ALA A 381 -5.34 10.44 -20.79
C ALA A 381 -6.52 9.46 -20.65
N PHE A 382 -6.89 9.05 -19.44
CA PHE A 382 -7.92 8.04 -19.19
C PHE A 382 -9.33 8.65 -19.14
N VAL A 383 -10.35 7.78 -19.24
CA VAL A 383 -11.77 8.14 -19.12
C VAL A 383 -12.48 7.35 -18.04
#